data_AF-A0A7I4D4U9-F1
#
_entry.id   AF-A0A7I4D4U9-F1
#
_cell.length_a   1.000
_cell.length_b   1.000
_cell.length_c   1.000
_cell.angle_alpha   90.00
_cell.angle_beta   90.00
_cell.angle_gamma   90.00
#
_symmetry.space_group_name_H-M   'P 1'
#
loop_
_entity.id
_entity.type
_entity.pdbx_description
1 polymer ?
#
loop_
_entity_poly.entity_id
_entity_poly.type
_entity_poly.pdbx_seq_one_letter_code
_entity_poly.pdbx_strand_id
1 'polypeptide(L)'
;MVLALAAVKAARDAASYKNAMDVKKREFQLEFDTPSLERASLNNMENSFRIGCDAEAAMLTAEQKYVQKLELLIEGASTSAKSKASPRRDEESAVGLPRSRNVAVKSNRKNERFRKRERALEKAGKVAFALASSPPVPKADKSLIKHRLSDPICSYLRDVKNSKLLTAFEEVALSRKIQNYQGRGMTLPDLIQRGSLGLIRGAEKFDPEMGFKFSTYATWWIRQAVTRSITDQSRIIRLPVHIYEVISRINKSRMMIAEDQGRQARDEEVATAVGISVEKLDFILKSARLPASMDQLIGRDKDLPLWEMVADKGFNSADDFLTNEVLKQDIDGVLQTLSPTEREVLRLRFGLDDAQSMTLKDIGIFFKVTRERIRQIEVRALRKLRHPTRRNILQGHVKNYQ
;
A
#
# COMPACT_ATOMS: atom_id res chain seq x y z
N MET A 1 -4.17 43.13 7.35
CA MET A 1 -4.11 42.87 8.81
C MET A 1 -5.13 41.85 9.30
N VAL A 2 -6.38 41.86 8.81
CA VAL A 2 -7.47 40.97 9.30
C VAL A 2 -7.18 39.46 9.09
N LEU A 3 -6.59 39.09 7.95
CA LEU A 3 -6.20 37.70 7.66
C LEU A 3 -5.07 37.16 8.56
N ALA A 4 -4.13 38.03 8.96
CA ALA A 4 -3.04 37.65 9.86
C ALA A 4 -3.55 37.41 11.28
N LEU A 5 -4.50 38.24 11.75
CA LEU A 5 -5.15 38.06 13.05
C LEU A 5 -6.01 36.78 13.09
N ALA A 6 -6.67 36.43 11.98
CA ALA A 6 -7.44 35.19 11.88
C ALA A 6 -6.53 33.94 11.92
N ALA A 7 -5.38 33.97 11.25
CA ALA A 7 -4.40 32.88 11.28
C ALA A 7 -3.78 32.67 12.67
N VAL A 8 -3.48 33.76 13.39
CA VAL A 8 -2.96 33.69 14.76
C VAL A 8 -4.02 33.15 15.73
N LYS A 9 -5.30 33.51 15.54
CA LYS A 9 -6.40 32.98 16.35
C LYS A 9 -6.60 31.48 16.12
N ALA A 10 -6.60 31.04 14.87
CA ALA A 10 -6.69 29.62 14.51
C ALA A 10 -5.52 28.78 15.05
N ALA A 11 -4.30 29.33 15.03
CA ALA A 11 -3.13 28.68 15.62
C ALA A 11 -3.22 28.56 17.15
N ARG A 12 -3.77 29.57 17.81
CA ARG A 12 -3.99 29.57 19.27
C ARG A 12 -5.08 28.57 19.68
N ASP A 13 -6.14 28.46 18.90
CA ASP A 13 -7.22 27.50 19.12
C ASP A 13 -6.77 26.05 18.88
N ALA A 14 -5.90 25.81 17.89
CA ALA A 14 -5.29 24.50 17.66
C ALA A 14 -4.31 24.08 18.77
N ALA A 15 -3.55 25.04 19.34
CA ALA A 15 -2.66 24.78 20.48
C ALA A 15 -3.44 24.50 21.77
N SER A 16 -4.57 25.17 21.97
CA SER A 16 -5.52 24.90 23.06
C SER A 16 -6.08 23.46 22.98
N TYR A 17 -6.45 23.01 21.77
CA TYR A 17 -6.92 21.64 21.55
C TYR A 17 -5.87 20.56 21.84
N LYS A 18 -4.59 20.84 21.57
CA LYS A 18 -3.49 19.91 21.90
C LYS A 18 -3.31 19.76 23.41
N ASN A 19 -3.43 20.86 24.16
CA ASN A 19 -3.31 20.86 25.62
C ASN A 19 -4.55 20.26 26.31
N ALA A 20 -5.74 20.35 25.69
CA ALA A 20 -6.97 19.73 26.20
C ALA A 20 -6.99 18.19 26.03
N MET A 21 -6.18 17.64 25.12
CA MET A 21 -6.03 16.19 24.88
C MET A 21 -4.93 15.52 25.72
N ASP A 22 -4.17 16.28 26.52
CA ASP A 22 -3.25 15.73 27.53
C ASP A 22 -4.00 15.27 28.80
N VAL A 23 -5.14 14.60 28.60
CA VAL A 23 -5.73 13.74 29.63
C VAL A 23 -4.82 12.52 29.75
N LYS A 24 -4.08 12.46 30.86
CA LYS A 24 -3.28 11.33 31.34
C LYS A 24 -3.69 10.02 30.65
N LYS A 25 -2.85 9.53 29.74
CA LYS A 25 -2.87 8.13 29.28
C LYS A 25 -2.87 7.27 30.54
N ARG A 26 -4.04 6.77 30.94
CA ARG A 26 -4.12 5.69 31.90
C ARG A 26 -3.48 4.51 31.21
N GLU A 27 -2.32 4.13 31.74
CA GLU A 27 -1.59 2.93 31.35
C GLU A 27 -2.54 1.74 31.40
N PHE A 28 -3.03 1.34 30.23
CA PHE A 28 -3.46 -0.04 30.02
C PHE A 28 -2.17 -0.79 29.70
N GLN A 29 -1.69 -1.57 30.66
CA GLN A 29 -0.61 -2.54 30.45
C GLN A 29 -1.11 -3.59 29.45
N LEU A 30 -0.85 -3.37 28.17
CA LEU A 30 -0.79 -4.43 27.18
C LEU A 30 0.69 -4.72 26.99
N GLU A 31 1.16 -5.82 27.58
CA GLU A 31 2.44 -6.42 27.27
C GLU A 31 2.51 -6.61 25.75
N PHE A 32 3.37 -5.83 25.09
CA PHE A 32 3.87 -5.90 23.69
C PHE A 32 3.92 -4.49 23.08
N ASP A 33 5.00 -3.77 23.40
CA ASP A 33 5.39 -2.53 22.72
C ASP A 33 5.89 -2.82 21.30
N THR A 34 4.94 -3.01 20.38
CA THR A 34 5.17 -3.17 18.94
C THR A 34 6.07 -2.09 18.30
N PRO A 35 6.03 -0.78 18.67
CA PRO A 35 6.89 0.20 18.01
C PRO A 35 8.37 0.12 18.45
N SER A 36 8.65 -0.42 19.64
CA SER A 36 10.03 -0.60 20.11
C SER A 36 10.70 -1.80 19.44
N LEU A 37 9.93 -2.88 19.26
CA LEU A 37 10.36 -4.08 18.55
C LEU A 37 10.58 -3.80 17.05
N GLU A 38 9.73 -2.97 16.43
CA GLU A 38 9.91 -2.52 15.05
C GLU A 38 11.17 -1.66 14.87
N ARG A 39 11.47 -0.74 15.81
CA ARG A 39 12.72 0.04 15.78
C ARG A 39 13.96 -0.83 16.01
N ALA A 40 13.89 -1.79 16.92
CA ALA A 40 14.97 -2.74 17.16
C ALA A 40 15.22 -3.65 15.94
N SER A 41 14.15 -4.11 15.30
CA SER A 41 14.22 -4.90 14.05
C SER A 41 14.80 -4.09 12.89
N LEU A 42 14.45 -2.80 12.78
CA LEU A 42 15.03 -1.88 11.79
C LEU A 42 16.53 -1.65 12.02
N ASN A 43 16.96 -1.43 13.26
CA ASN A 43 18.38 -1.28 13.60
C ASN A 43 19.17 -2.56 13.34
N ASN A 44 18.59 -3.73 13.64
CA ASN A 44 19.21 -5.03 13.36
C ASN A 44 19.30 -5.29 11.85
N MET A 45 18.31 -4.87 11.07
CA MET A 45 18.36 -4.92 9.60
C MET A 45 19.38 -3.94 9.02
N GLU A 46 19.48 -2.71 9.54
CA GLU A 46 20.50 -1.74 9.12
C GLU A 46 21.92 -2.26 9.39
N ASN A 47 22.15 -2.92 10.53
CA ASN A 47 23.43 -3.56 10.84
C ASN A 47 23.74 -4.74 9.91
N SER A 48 22.74 -5.56 9.55
CA SER A 48 22.92 -6.64 8.57
C SER A 48 23.25 -6.11 7.17
N PHE A 49 22.72 -4.93 6.82
CA PHE A 49 22.98 -4.27 5.55
C PHE A 49 24.41 -3.70 5.47
N ARG A 50 24.93 -3.14 6.56
CA ARG A 50 26.34 -2.70 6.63
C ARG A 50 27.30 -3.86 6.34
N ILE A 51 27.07 -4.99 7.00
CA ILE A 51 27.89 -6.21 6.81
C ILE A 51 27.80 -6.74 5.36
N GLY A 52 26.62 -6.67 4.74
CA GLY A 52 26.43 -7.07 3.33
C GLY A 52 27.09 -6.12 2.32
N CYS A 53 27.02 -4.81 2.54
CA CYS A 53 27.70 -3.82 1.70
C CYS A 53 29.22 -3.92 1.79
N ASP A 54 29.77 -4.24 2.97
CA ASP A 54 31.20 -4.44 3.16
C ASP A 54 31.69 -5.69 2.39
N ALA A 55 30.87 -6.75 2.31
CA ALA A 55 31.18 -7.96 1.53
C ALA A 55 31.11 -7.74 0.01
N GLU A 56 30.12 -7.00 -0.49
CA GLU A 56 30.01 -6.64 -1.91
C GLU A 56 31.13 -5.67 -2.33
N ALA A 57 31.53 -4.73 -1.46
CA ALA A 57 32.66 -3.85 -1.71
C ALA A 57 33.99 -4.63 -1.80
N ALA A 58 34.19 -5.65 -0.95
CA ALA A 58 35.35 -6.52 -1.03
C ALA A 58 35.42 -7.31 -2.35
N MET A 59 34.28 -7.78 -2.88
CA MET A 59 34.22 -8.45 -4.19
C MET A 59 34.55 -7.50 -5.35
N LEU A 60 34.03 -6.27 -5.34
CA LEU A 60 34.32 -5.27 -6.38
C LEU A 60 35.79 -4.84 -6.41
N THR A 61 36.43 -4.72 -5.24
CA THR A 61 37.88 -4.44 -5.20
C THR A 61 38.71 -5.62 -5.70
N ALA A 62 38.25 -6.86 -5.56
CA ALA A 62 38.91 -8.04 -6.12
C ALA A 62 38.77 -8.09 -7.65
N GLU A 63 37.60 -7.75 -8.18
CA GLU A 63 37.38 -7.63 -9.63
C GLU A 63 38.22 -6.52 -10.26
N GLN A 64 38.33 -5.35 -9.62
CA GLN A 64 39.17 -4.25 -10.08
C GLN A 64 40.67 -4.64 -10.11
N LYS A 65 41.14 -5.37 -9.09
CA LYS A 65 42.52 -5.91 -9.07
C LYS A 65 42.77 -6.92 -10.19
N TYR A 66 41.76 -7.73 -10.52
CA TYR A 66 41.85 -8.69 -11.61
C TYR A 66 41.90 -7.99 -12.99
N VAL A 67 41.08 -6.95 -13.19
CA VAL A 67 41.09 -6.15 -14.42
C VAL A 67 42.41 -5.40 -14.59
N GLN A 68 42.95 -4.77 -13.54
CA GLN A 68 44.28 -4.13 -13.58
C GLN A 68 45.39 -5.14 -13.93
N LYS A 69 45.30 -6.37 -13.41
CA LYS A 69 46.25 -7.43 -13.74
C LYS A 69 46.18 -7.85 -15.21
N LEU A 70 44.98 -7.84 -15.81
CA LEU A 70 44.79 -8.12 -17.24
C LEU A 70 45.31 -6.96 -18.11
N GLU A 71 45.10 -5.71 -17.70
CA GLU A 71 45.60 -4.53 -18.41
C GLU A 71 47.13 -4.51 -18.45
N LEU A 72 47.80 -4.82 -17.33
CA LEU A 72 49.27 -4.96 -17.28
C LEU A 72 49.79 -6.09 -18.20
N LEU A 73 49.04 -7.18 -18.35
CA LEU A 73 49.39 -8.27 -19.26
C LEU A 73 49.23 -7.87 -20.73
N ILE A 74 48.23 -7.04 -21.05
CA ILE A 74 47.99 -6.51 -22.40
C ILE A 74 49.05 -5.46 -22.77
N GLU A 75 49.44 -4.59 -21.85
CA GLU A 75 50.53 -3.63 -22.06
C GLU A 75 51.87 -4.35 -22.28
N GLY A 76 52.13 -5.43 -21.55
CA GLY A 76 53.29 -6.31 -21.77
C GLY A 76 53.33 -6.90 -23.18
N ALA A 77 52.19 -7.31 -23.73
CA ALA A 77 52.09 -7.83 -25.11
C ALA A 77 52.28 -6.74 -26.19
N SER A 78 51.88 -5.49 -25.90
CA SER A 78 51.98 -4.37 -26.85
C SER A 78 53.42 -3.90 -27.10
N THR A 79 54.33 -4.16 -26.15
CA THR A 79 55.77 -3.85 -26.31
C THR A 79 56.52 -4.86 -27.21
N SER A 80 55.96 -6.06 -27.41
CA SER A 80 56.53 -7.08 -28.31
C SER A 80 56.18 -6.85 -29.78
N ALA A 81 55.02 -6.24 -30.07
CA ALA A 81 54.48 -6.12 -31.43
C ALA A 81 54.99 -4.92 -32.25
N LYS A 82 55.86 -4.04 -31.71
CA LYS A 82 56.36 -2.84 -32.41
C LYS A 82 57.63 -3.03 -33.23
N SER A 83 58.10 -4.27 -33.44
CA SER A 83 59.31 -4.55 -34.24
C SER A 83 59.02 -5.40 -35.50
N LYS A 84 58.14 -4.93 -36.39
CA LYS A 84 58.11 -5.34 -37.82
C LYS A 84 57.01 -4.60 -38.58
N ALA A 85 57.39 -3.60 -39.39
CA ALA A 85 56.87 -3.36 -40.75
C ALA A 85 57.43 -2.04 -41.32
N SER A 86 57.91 -2.09 -42.56
CA SER A 86 58.42 -0.97 -43.38
C SER A 86 57.66 -0.98 -44.74
N PRO A 87 57.73 0.06 -45.58
CA PRO A 87 56.55 0.68 -46.22
C PRO A 87 56.44 0.46 -47.74
N ARG A 88 55.25 0.68 -48.34
CA ARG A 88 55.08 0.86 -49.79
C ARG A 88 53.99 1.89 -50.15
N ARG A 89 54.22 2.52 -51.30
CA ARG A 89 53.68 3.75 -51.90
C ARG A 89 52.48 3.55 -52.83
N ASP A 90 51.74 4.66 -53.01
CA ASP A 90 51.03 5.22 -54.18
C ASP A 90 50.05 4.36 -55.01
N GLU A 91 48.81 4.86 -55.19
CA GLU A 91 48.20 5.16 -56.51
C GLU A 91 46.77 5.77 -56.38
N GLU A 92 46.55 6.89 -57.07
CA GLU A 92 45.24 7.46 -57.45
C GLU A 92 44.88 6.98 -58.87
N SER A 93 43.61 6.62 -59.13
CA SER A 93 42.77 7.19 -60.23
C SER A 93 41.49 6.39 -60.55
N ALA A 94 40.38 7.14 -60.51
CA ALA A 94 39.20 7.18 -61.40
C ALA A 94 38.49 5.91 -61.93
N VAL A 95 37.17 5.82 -61.69
CA VAL A 95 36.14 5.57 -62.73
C VAL A 95 34.81 6.26 -62.34
N GLY A 96 34.18 6.96 -63.29
CA GLY A 96 32.96 7.76 -63.14
C GLY A 96 31.62 7.06 -63.37
N LEU A 97 30.55 7.83 -63.09
CA LEU A 97 29.11 7.53 -63.10
C LEU A 97 28.51 6.96 -64.40
N PRO A 98 27.24 6.49 -64.33
CA PRO A 98 26.18 7.29 -64.97
C PRO A 98 24.97 7.61 -64.07
N ARG A 99 24.41 8.80 -64.32
CA ARG A 99 23.21 9.39 -63.72
C ARG A 99 21.94 8.68 -64.15
N SER A 100 21.00 8.45 -63.22
CA SER A 100 19.57 8.32 -63.53
C SER A 100 18.78 9.49 -62.93
N ARG A 101 18.19 10.31 -63.82
CA ARG A 101 17.17 11.31 -63.49
C ARG A 101 15.94 10.62 -62.93
N ASN A 102 15.44 11.05 -61.77
CA ASN A 102 14.04 10.88 -61.39
C ASN A 102 13.51 12.16 -60.74
N VAL A 103 12.28 12.47 -61.14
CA VAL A 103 11.59 13.76 -61.08
C VAL A 103 11.08 14.06 -59.67
N ALA A 104 11.47 15.20 -59.09
CA ALA A 104 10.96 15.67 -57.81
C ALA A 104 9.83 16.69 -58.03
N VAL A 105 8.59 16.26 -57.75
CA VAL A 105 7.39 17.10 -57.71
C VAL A 105 7.54 18.12 -56.57
N LYS A 106 7.67 19.41 -56.90
CA LYS A 106 7.72 20.51 -55.93
C LYS A 106 6.35 20.65 -55.24
N SER A 107 6.22 20.13 -54.01
CA SER A 107 5.02 20.33 -53.20
C SER A 107 4.96 21.77 -52.64
N ASN A 108 3.89 22.51 -52.96
CA ASN A 108 3.62 23.87 -52.44
C ASN A 108 3.42 23.97 -50.91
N ARG A 109 3.49 22.85 -50.17
CA ARG A 109 3.36 22.76 -48.70
C ARG A 109 4.51 23.42 -47.92
N LYS A 110 5.71 23.51 -48.50
CA LYS A 110 6.88 24.16 -47.85
C LYS A 110 6.74 25.68 -47.80
N ASN A 111 6.25 26.28 -48.88
CA ASN A 111 6.05 27.73 -48.99
C ASN A 111 4.95 28.23 -48.02
N GLU A 112 3.93 27.41 -47.79
CA GLU A 112 2.85 27.75 -46.85
C GLU A 112 3.32 27.77 -45.39
N ARG A 113 4.21 26.84 -44.99
CA ARG A 113 4.82 26.81 -43.65
C ARG A 113 5.77 27.98 -43.42
N PHE A 114 6.52 28.38 -44.45
CA PHE A 114 7.39 29.55 -44.38
C PHE A 114 6.57 30.84 -44.20
N ARG A 115 5.52 31.02 -44.99
CA ARG A 115 4.60 32.17 -44.88
C ARG A 115 3.88 32.24 -43.52
N LYS A 116 3.54 31.10 -42.90
CA LYS A 116 2.98 31.07 -41.54
C LYS A 116 3.99 31.51 -40.47
N ARG A 117 5.27 31.15 -40.62
CA ARG A 117 6.35 31.57 -39.69
C ARG A 117 6.64 33.07 -39.82
N GLU A 118 6.64 33.58 -41.04
CA GLU A 118 6.86 35.00 -41.33
C GLU A 118 5.73 35.88 -40.75
N ARG A 119 4.46 35.48 -40.92
CA ARG A 119 3.31 36.15 -40.29
C ARG A 119 3.32 36.07 -38.76
N ALA A 120 3.86 34.99 -38.18
CA ALA A 120 4.00 34.86 -36.73
C ALA A 120 5.09 35.78 -36.18
N LEU A 121 6.20 35.96 -36.92
CA LEU A 121 7.26 36.90 -36.60
C LEU A 121 6.79 38.36 -36.71
N GLU A 122 6.02 38.71 -37.76
CA GLU A 122 5.42 40.06 -37.86
C GLU A 122 4.43 40.34 -36.72
N LYS A 123 3.61 39.35 -36.33
CA LYS A 123 2.72 39.48 -35.16
C LYS A 123 3.51 39.64 -33.87
N ALA A 124 4.57 38.87 -33.67
CA ALA A 124 5.46 39.00 -32.52
C ALA A 124 6.17 40.37 -32.50
N GLY A 125 6.59 40.88 -33.66
CA GLY A 125 7.18 42.21 -33.81
C GLY A 125 6.20 43.33 -33.45
N LYS A 126 4.94 43.22 -33.85
CA LYS A 126 3.89 44.19 -33.47
C LYS A 126 3.60 44.17 -31.96
N VAL A 127 3.61 42.99 -31.33
CA VAL A 127 3.45 42.85 -29.87
C VAL A 127 4.66 43.41 -29.13
N ALA A 128 5.88 43.17 -29.62
CA ALA A 128 7.10 43.73 -29.05
C ALA A 128 7.15 45.26 -29.17
N PHE A 129 6.69 45.83 -30.29
CA PHE A 129 6.59 47.28 -30.46
C PHE A 129 5.55 47.91 -29.51
N ALA A 130 4.43 47.21 -29.27
CA ALA A 130 3.42 47.64 -28.29
C ALA A 130 3.89 47.54 -26.82
N LEU A 131 4.82 46.64 -26.52
CA LEU A 131 5.48 46.54 -25.20
C LEU A 131 6.58 47.59 -25.02
N ALA A 132 7.22 48.04 -26.11
CA ALA A 132 8.25 49.06 -26.09
C ALA A 132 7.70 50.50 -25.91
N SER A 133 6.41 50.73 -26.19
CA SER A 133 5.74 52.03 -25.99
C SER A 133 5.18 52.24 -24.57
N SER A 134 5.37 51.27 -23.66
CA SER A 134 4.99 51.43 -22.25
C SER A 134 6.13 52.10 -21.45
N PRO A 135 5.84 53.08 -20.57
CA PRO A 135 6.88 53.79 -19.83
C PRO A 135 7.67 52.84 -18.90
N PRO A 136 8.98 53.07 -18.72
CA PRO A 136 9.84 52.13 -18.03
C PRO A 136 9.55 52.10 -16.53
N VAL A 137 9.25 50.91 -16.00
CA VAL A 137 9.14 50.65 -14.56
C VAL A 137 10.52 50.87 -13.90
N PRO A 138 10.61 51.56 -12.76
CA PRO A 138 11.88 51.81 -12.10
C PRO A 138 12.54 50.51 -11.66
N LYS A 139 13.83 50.35 -12.00
CA LYS A 139 14.65 49.20 -11.59
C LYS A 139 14.89 49.29 -10.08
N ALA A 140 14.46 48.28 -9.34
CA ALA A 140 14.76 48.17 -7.91
C ALA A 140 16.27 48.12 -7.67
N ASP A 141 16.73 48.90 -6.68
CA ASP A 141 18.13 49.08 -6.31
C ASP A 141 18.83 47.75 -5.98
N LYS A 142 19.96 47.50 -6.65
CA LYS A 142 20.79 46.29 -6.50
C LYS A 142 21.52 46.20 -5.15
N SER A 143 21.49 47.25 -4.34
CA SER A 143 22.15 47.30 -3.03
C SER A 143 21.39 46.53 -1.94
N LEU A 144 20.06 46.43 -2.02
CA LEU A 144 19.23 45.68 -1.06
C LEU A 144 19.29 44.16 -1.27
N ILE A 145 19.75 43.70 -2.43
CA ILE A 145 19.93 42.27 -2.75
C ILE A 145 21.21 41.72 -2.11
N LYS A 146 22.19 42.58 -1.80
CA LYS A 146 23.46 42.14 -1.21
C LYS A 146 23.33 41.64 0.23
N HIS A 147 22.33 42.09 0.98
CA HIS A 147 22.13 41.67 2.37
C HIS A 147 21.30 40.38 2.54
N ARG A 148 20.79 39.80 1.45
CA ARG A 148 20.20 38.44 1.41
C ARG A 148 21.16 37.38 0.83
N LEU A 149 22.42 37.76 0.59
CA LEU A 149 23.47 36.84 0.13
C LEU A 149 24.25 36.19 1.29
N SER A 150 23.85 36.44 2.54
CA SER A 150 24.42 35.86 3.75
C SER A 150 23.50 34.83 4.41
N ASP A 151 22.59 34.21 3.65
CA ASP A 151 21.85 33.04 4.14
C ASP A 151 22.67 31.79 3.79
N PRO A 152 23.28 31.09 4.78
CA PRO A 152 24.12 29.91 4.52
C PRO A 152 23.35 28.77 3.84
N ILE A 153 22.02 28.74 4.01
CA ILE A 153 21.12 27.80 3.36
C ILE A 153 21.02 28.07 1.84
N CYS A 154 21.03 29.34 1.43
CA CYS A 154 20.89 29.72 0.04
C CYS A 154 22.17 29.54 -0.78
N SER A 155 23.36 29.55 -0.15
CA SER A 155 24.61 29.14 -0.82
C SER A 155 24.72 27.62 -0.89
N TYR A 156 24.39 26.89 0.18
CA TYR A 156 24.38 25.43 0.19
C TYR A 156 23.41 24.83 -0.85
N LEU A 157 22.18 25.37 -0.95
CA LEU A 157 21.22 24.98 -1.98
C LEU A 157 21.63 25.40 -3.41
N ARG A 158 22.62 26.27 -3.57
CA ARG A 158 23.17 26.69 -4.86
C ARG A 158 24.39 25.86 -5.27
N ASP A 159 25.20 25.42 -4.31
CA ASP A 159 26.32 24.51 -4.53
C ASP A 159 25.82 23.08 -4.84
N VAL A 160 24.70 22.65 -4.25
CA VAL A 160 24.05 21.36 -4.55
C VAL A 160 23.42 21.34 -5.96
N LYS A 161 23.26 22.48 -6.64
CA LYS A 161 22.38 22.55 -7.82
C LYS A 161 22.88 21.90 -9.11
N ASN A 162 24.10 21.38 -9.21
CA ASN A 162 24.61 20.90 -10.52
C ASN A 162 25.26 19.52 -10.56
N SER A 163 25.28 18.73 -9.49
CA SER A 163 25.53 17.29 -9.65
C SER A 163 24.19 16.57 -9.68
N LYS A 164 23.82 16.00 -10.84
CA LYS A 164 22.69 15.07 -10.87
C LYS A 164 23.08 13.88 -10.01
N LEU A 165 22.33 13.63 -8.93
CA LEU A 165 22.55 12.48 -8.05
C LEU A 165 22.44 11.14 -8.79
N LEU A 166 21.68 11.13 -9.88
CA LEU A 166 21.54 10.00 -10.79
C LEU A 166 21.89 10.41 -12.22
N THR A 167 22.57 9.53 -12.92
CA THR A 167 22.69 9.60 -14.38
C THR A 167 21.42 9.06 -15.04
N ALA A 168 21.13 9.49 -16.28
CA ALA A 168 19.95 9.03 -17.03
C ALA A 168 19.90 7.49 -17.19
N PHE A 169 21.07 6.85 -17.33
CA PHE A 169 21.15 5.39 -17.39
C PHE A 169 20.75 4.73 -16.06
N GLU A 170 21.20 5.29 -14.93
CA GLU A 170 20.83 4.79 -13.60
C GLU A 170 19.34 4.97 -13.32
N GLU A 171 18.74 6.09 -13.73
CA GLU A 171 17.29 6.29 -13.63
C GLU A 171 16.50 5.20 -14.37
N VAL A 172 16.91 4.89 -15.61
CA VAL A 172 16.30 3.82 -16.40
C VAL A 172 16.51 2.45 -15.74
N ALA A 173 17.70 2.19 -15.19
CA ALA A 173 17.99 0.95 -14.49
C ALA A 173 17.15 0.77 -13.23
N LEU A 174 16.98 1.83 -12.43
CA LEU A 174 16.14 1.82 -11.22
C LEU A 174 14.66 1.64 -11.58
N SER A 175 14.18 2.31 -12.63
CA SER A 175 12.82 2.12 -13.15
C SER A 175 12.57 0.68 -13.57
N ARG A 176 13.52 0.04 -14.27
CA ARG A 176 13.43 -1.39 -14.63
C ARG A 176 13.36 -2.29 -13.40
N LYS A 177 14.12 -2.00 -12.34
CA LYS A 177 14.03 -2.76 -11.08
C LYS A 177 12.64 -2.69 -10.46
N ILE A 178 11.93 -1.56 -10.57
CA ILE A 178 10.54 -1.42 -10.10
C ILE A 178 9.59 -2.24 -10.97
N GLN A 179 9.80 -2.25 -12.30
CA GLN A 179 8.98 -3.02 -13.24
C GLN A 179 9.04 -4.53 -13.00
N ASN A 180 10.14 -5.06 -12.46
CA ASN A 180 10.26 -6.47 -12.08
C ASN A 180 9.25 -6.92 -11.00
N TYR A 181 8.59 -5.99 -10.31
CA TYR A 181 7.54 -6.28 -9.32
C TYR A 181 6.12 -6.30 -9.91
N GLN A 182 5.98 -6.13 -11.23
CA GLN A 182 4.70 -6.33 -11.91
C GLN A 182 4.14 -7.74 -11.68
N GLY A 183 2.80 -7.86 -11.72
CA GLY A 183 2.11 -9.13 -11.49
C GLY A 183 1.99 -9.56 -10.02
N ARG A 184 2.46 -8.75 -9.05
CA ARG A 184 2.33 -9.03 -7.60
C ARG A 184 1.07 -8.41 -6.96
N GLY A 185 0.04 -8.11 -7.75
CA GLY A 185 -1.24 -7.59 -7.26
C GLY A 185 -1.34 -6.06 -7.13
N MET A 186 -0.36 -5.30 -7.63
CA MET A 186 -0.43 -3.83 -7.68
C MET A 186 -0.19 -3.33 -9.11
N THR A 187 -0.81 -2.21 -9.47
CA THR A 187 -0.68 -1.63 -10.82
C THR A 187 0.73 -1.04 -11.02
N LEU A 188 1.18 -0.95 -12.27
CA LEU A 188 2.49 -0.38 -12.59
C LEU A 188 2.63 1.09 -12.15
N PRO A 189 1.65 1.99 -12.40
CA PRO A 189 1.74 3.37 -11.91
C PRO A 189 1.89 3.43 -10.39
N ASP A 190 1.16 2.60 -9.65
CA ASP A 190 1.26 2.56 -8.19
C ASP A 190 2.63 2.06 -7.72
N LEU A 191 3.20 1.06 -8.39
CA LEU A 191 4.57 0.58 -8.12
C LEU A 191 5.59 1.69 -8.33
N ILE A 192 5.47 2.45 -9.42
CA ILE A 192 6.37 3.58 -9.73
C ILE A 192 6.23 4.67 -8.68
N GLN A 193 5.02 5.01 -8.26
CA GLN A 193 4.79 6.05 -7.24
C GLN A 193 5.31 5.65 -5.87
N ARG A 194 5.19 4.39 -5.49
CA ARG A 194 5.75 3.88 -4.24
C ARG A 194 7.27 3.80 -4.30
N GLY A 195 7.81 3.44 -5.46
CA GLY A 195 9.24 3.47 -5.74
C GLY A 195 9.82 4.88 -5.70
N SER A 196 9.13 5.89 -6.25
CA SER A 196 9.56 7.29 -6.21
C SER A 196 9.58 7.84 -4.78
N LEU A 197 8.59 7.48 -3.95
CA LEU A 197 8.61 7.80 -2.52
C LEU A 197 9.80 7.15 -1.80
N GLY A 198 10.15 5.92 -2.15
CA GLY A 198 11.36 5.26 -1.67
C GLY A 198 12.63 5.98 -2.08
N LEU A 199 12.71 6.41 -3.35
CA LEU A 199 13.85 7.16 -3.87
C LEU A 199 14.04 8.51 -3.16
N ILE A 200 12.95 9.24 -2.89
CA ILE A 200 12.98 10.51 -2.13
C ILE A 200 13.54 10.27 -0.72
N ARG A 201 13.05 9.26 -0.01
CA ARG A 201 13.57 8.90 1.33
C ARG A 201 15.05 8.49 1.30
N GLY A 202 15.46 7.78 0.27
CA GLY A 202 16.86 7.44 0.05
C GLY A 202 17.71 8.70 -0.18
N ALA A 203 17.22 9.67 -0.94
CA ALA A 203 17.92 10.93 -1.17
C ALA A 203 18.03 11.80 0.10
N GLU A 204 17.00 11.82 0.95
CA GLU A 204 17.01 12.55 2.23
C GLU A 204 18.06 12.01 3.22
N LYS A 205 18.34 10.71 3.17
CA LYS A 205 19.26 10.00 4.09
C LYS A 205 20.59 9.63 3.45
N PHE A 206 20.94 10.22 2.32
CA PHE A 206 22.16 9.87 1.60
C PHE A 206 23.31 10.80 2.01
N ASP A 207 24.37 10.20 2.56
CA ASP A 207 25.60 10.91 2.89
C ASP A 207 26.66 10.66 1.80
N PRO A 208 27.02 11.67 0.98
CA PRO A 208 27.99 11.50 -0.09
C PRO A 208 29.43 11.29 0.41
N GLU A 209 29.72 11.64 1.66
CA GLU A 209 31.06 11.50 2.26
C GLU A 209 31.47 10.03 2.45
N MET A 210 30.51 9.12 2.50
CA MET A 210 30.75 7.67 2.62
C MET A 210 31.31 7.04 1.33
N GLY A 211 31.37 7.77 0.22
CA GLY A 211 32.00 7.31 -1.03
C GLY A 211 31.21 6.29 -1.85
N PHE A 212 30.00 5.91 -1.43
CA PHE A 212 29.14 4.99 -2.18
C PHE A 212 28.31 5.71 -3.26
N LYS A 213 28.09 5.04 -4.40
CA LYS A 213 27.21 5.57 -5.45
C LYS A 213 25.76 5.60 -4.97
N PHE A 214 25.09 6.74 -5.19
CA PHE A 214 23.69 6.92 -4.81
C PHE A 214 22.76 5.87 -5.45
N SER A 215 22.99 5.46 -6.69
CA SER A 215 22.19 4.43 -7.38
C SER A 215 22.14 3.08 -6.66
N THR A 216 23.25 2.70 -6.01
CA THR A 216 23.35 1.45 -5.24
C THR A 216 22.54 1.56 -3.96
N TYR A 217 22.68 2.68 -3.24
CA TYR A 217 21.93 2.97 -2.02
C TYR A 217 20.41 3.11 -2.28
N ALA A 218 20.04 3.86 -3.30
CA ALA A 218 18.65 4.09 -3.71
C ALA A 218 17.92 2.78 -4.05
N THR A 219 18.64 1.79 -4.60
CA THR A 219 18.05 0.48 -4.91
C THR A 219 17.43 -0.17 -3.67
N TRP A 220 18.07 -0.08 -2.51
CA TRP A 220 17.55 -0.66 -1.26
C TRP A 220 16.28 0.06 -0.81
N TRP A 221 16.28 1.40 -0.79
CA TRP A 221 15.12 2.20 -0.39
C TRP A 221 13.92 2.01 -1.32
N ILE A 222 14.17 1.89 -2.63
CA ILE A 222 13.13 1.58 -3.62
C ILE A 222 12.56 0.18 -3.36
N ARG A 223 13.43 -0.84 -3.19
CA ARG A 223 13.00 -2.21 -2.91
C ARG A 223 12.17 -2.28 -1.62
N GLN A 224 12.59 -1.59 -0.58
CA GLN A 224 11.89 -1.55 0.70
C GLN A 224 10.53 -0.90 0.57
N ALA A 225 10.45 0.28 -0.06
CA ALA A 225 9.19 1.00 -0.24
C ALA A 225 8.19 0.22 -1.11
N VAL A 226 8.65 -0.38 -2.20
CA VAL A 226 7.82 -1.20 -3.10
C VAL A 226 7.36 -2.48 -2.40
N THR A 227 8.27 -3.21 -1.76
CA THR A 227 7.93 -4.46 -1.06
C THR A 227 6.92 -4.21 0.06
N ARG A 228 7.13 -3.17 0.87
CA ARG A 228 6.19 -2.76 1.91
C ARG A 228 4.83 -2.35 1.35
N SER A 229 4.82 -1.60 0.25
CA SER A 229 3.54 -1.22 -0.37
C SER A 229 2.78 -2.44 -0.91
N ILE A 230 3.48 -3.42 -1.46
CA ILE A 230 2.87 -4.66 -1.91
C ILE A 230 2.28 -5.41 -0.71
N THR A 231 3.01 -5.58 0.38
CA THR A 231 2.48 -6.29 1.56
C THR A 231 1.27 -5.58 2.17
N ASP A 232 1.28 -4.25 2.18
CA ASP A 232 0.25 -3.46 2.86
C ASP A 232 -1.01 -3.25 1.98
N GLN A 233 -0.86 -3.14 0.66
CA GLN A 233 -1.93 -2.65 -0.24
C GLN A 233 -2.30 -3.58 -1.41
N SER A 234 -1.51 -4.63 -1.71
CA SER A 234 -1.79 -5.48 -2.88
C SER A 234 -3.04 -6.36 -2.77
N ARG A 235 -3.56 -6.54 -1.55
CA ARG A 235 -4.68 -7.45 -1.28
C ARG A 235 -5.90 -6.70 -0.77
N ILE A 236 -7.07 -7.18 -1.18
CA ILE A 236 -8.37 -6.71 -0.68
C ILE A 236 -8.47 -6.96 0.84
N ILE A 237 -8.09 -8.17 1.28
CA ILE A 237 -7.98 -8.53 2.69
C ILE A 237 -6.51 -8.38 3.09
N ARG A 238 -6.22 -7.37 3.91
CA ARG A 238 -4.86 -7.08 4.37
C ARG A 238 -4.35 -8.19 5.28
N LEU A 239 -3.17 -8.72 4.98
CA LEU A 239 -2.46 -9.66 5.83
C LEU A 239 -1.27 -8.98 6.54
N PRO A 240 -0.92 -9.39 7.78
CA PRO A 240 0.29 -8.93 8.44
C PRO A 240 1.58 -9.31 7.68
N VAL A 241 2.65 -8.51 7.84
CA VAL A 241 3.94 -8.69 7.13
C VAL A 241 4.57 -10.05 7.40
N HIS A 242 4.57 -10.53 8.65
CA HIS A 242 5.16 -11.83 9.00
C HIS A 242 4.49 -13.01 8.29
N ILE A 243 3.21 -12.90 7.93
CA ILE A 243 2.51 -13.94 7.15
C ILE A 243 3.04 -13.97 5.71
N TYR A 244 3.33 -12.82 5.11
CA TYR A 244 3.96 -12.75 3.78
C TYR A 244 5.36 -13.37 3.77
N GLU A 245 6.15 -13.15 4.81
CA GLU A 245 7.48 -13.77 4.95
C GLU A 245 7.37 -15.30 5.03
N VAL A 246 6.40 -15.80 5.80
CA VAL A 246 6.12 -17.25 5.89
C VAL A 246 5.66 -17.80 4.53
N ILE A 247 4.75 -17.13 3.83
CA ILE A 247 4.31 -17.52 2.48
C ILE A 247 5.50 -17.56 1.51
N SER A 248 6.39 -16.58 1.55
CA SER A 248 7.59 -16.56 0.70
C SER A 248 8.54 -17.72 1.03
N ARG A 249 8.74 -18.04 2.32
CA ARG A 249 9.51 -19.21 2.74
C ARG A 249 8.89 -20.53 2.29
N ILE A 250 7.56 -20.65 2.38
CA ILE A 250 6.81 -21.81 1.89
C ILE A 250 7.02 -21.97 0.38
N ASN A 251 6.88 -20.90 -0.41
CA ASN A 251 7.06 -20.95 -1.86
C ASN A 251 8.50 -21.29 -2.27
N LYS A 252 9.50 -20.74 -1.57
CA LYS A 252 10.92 -21.09 -1.79
C LYS A 252 11.18 -22.56 -1.47
N SER A 253 10.68 -23.05 -0.35
CA SER A 253 10.86 -24.46 0.06
C SER A 253 10.16 -25.40 -0.92
N ARG A 254 8.96 -25.03 -1.40
CA ARG A 254 8.25 -25.76 -2.46
C ARG A 254 9.04 -25.82 -3.76
N MET A 255 9.68 -24.72 -4.17
CA MET A 255 10.54 -24.74 -5.37
C MET A 255 11.79 -25.59 -5.17
N MET A 256 12.49 -25.47 -4.04
CA MET A 256 13.67 -26.29 -3.74
C MET A 256 13.34 -27.79 -3.71
N ILE A 257 12.28 -28.19 -3.01
CA ILE A 257 11.84 -29.60 -2.97
C ILE A 257 11.42 -30.09 -4.37
N ALA A 258 10.78 -29.22 -5.17
CA ALA A 258 10.37 -29.58 -6.52
C ALA A 258 11.55 -29.76 -7.47
N GLU A 259 12.61 -28.97 -7.31
CA GLU A 259 13.87 -29.11 -8.04
C GLU A 259 14.61 -30.39 -7.60
N ASP A 260 14.73 -30.64 -6.30
CA ASP A 260 15.45 -31.79 -5.75
C ASP A 260 14.78 -33.13 -6.10
N GLN A 261 13.45 -33.19 -6.07
CA GLN A 261 12.70 -34.44 -6.23
C GLN A 261 12.07 -34.60 -7.62
N GLY A 262 12.16 -33.59 -8.48
CA GLY A 262 11.54 -33.60 -9.81
C GLY A 262 10.01 -33.76 -9.81
N ARG A 263 9.35 -33.54 -8.66
CA ARG A 263 7.89 -33.67 -8.47
C ARG A 263 7.33 -32.53 -7.64
N GLN A 264 6.01 -32.36 -7.64
CA GLN A 264 5.37 -31.40 -6.73
C GLN A 264 5.58 -31.81 -5.26
N ALA A 265 5.97 -30.83 -4.44
CA ALA A 265 6.23 -31.00 -3.01
C ALA A 265 4.94 -31.31 -2.24
N ARG A 266 4.97 -32.26 -1.30
CA ARG A 266 3.83 -32.54 -0.43
C ARG A 266 3.76 -31.50 0.70
N ASP A 267 2.55 -31.22 1.19
CA ASP A 267 2.37 -30.24 2.26
C ASP A 267 3.09 -30.64 3.56
N GLU A 268 3.22 -31.95 3.85
CA GLU A 268 3.99 -32.48 5.00
C GLU A 268 5.51 -32.20 4.88
N GLU A 269 6.07 -32.35 3.68
CA GLU A 269 7.48 -32.09 3.38
C GLU A 269 7.80 -30.59 3.48
N VAL A 270 6.86 -29.75 3.03
CA VAL A 270 6.99 -28.30 3.11
C VAL A 270 6.86 -27.83 4.57
N ALA A 271 5.95 -28.43 5.34
CA ALA A 271 5.77 -28.14 6.76
C ALA A 271 7.04 -28.45 7.56
N THR A 272 7.65 -29.61 7.32
CA THR A 272 8.92 -30.02 7.95
C THR A 272 10.08 -29.14 7.53
N ALA A 273 10.21 -28.79 6.25
CA ALA A 273 11.26 -27.90 5.75
C ALA A 273 11.19 -26.48 6.35
N VAL A 274 9.98 -25.94 6.56
CA VAL A 274 9.79 -24.59 7.13
C VAL A 274 9.78 -24.60 8.67
N GLY A 275 9.60 -25.77 9.30
CA GLY A 275 9.54 -25.93 10.75
C GLY A 275 8.19 -25.51 11.35
N ILE A 276 7.08 -25.77 10.65
CA ILE A 276 5.72 -25.39 11.06
C ILE A 276 4.83 -26.64 11.08
N SER A 277 3.84 -26.69 11.98
CA SER A 277 2.82 -27.77 12.00
C SER A 277 1.96 -27.77 10.72
N VAL A 278 1.54 -28.95 10.26
CA VAL A 278 0.69 -29.10 9.05
C VAL A 278 -0.62 -28.31 9.14
N GLU A 279 -1.27 -28.27 10.30
CA GLU A 279 -2.50 -27.48 10.51
C GLU A 279 -2.28 -25.98 10.29
N LYS A 280 -1.17 -25.45 10.81
CA LYS A 280 -0.79 -24.05 10.63
C LYS A 280 -0.39 -23.75 9.20
N LEU A 281 0.22 -24.70 8.49
CA LEU A 281 0.48 -24.56 7.04
C LEU A 281 -0.83 -24.46 6.27
N ASP A 282 -1.80 -25.34 6.52
CA ASP A 282 -3.12 -25.31 5.89
C ASP A 282 -3.86 -24.00 6.19
N PHE A 283 -3.84 -23.53 7.44
CA PHE A 283 -4.41 -22.23 7.81
C PHE A 283 -3.78 -21.06 7.04
N ILE A 284 -2.45 -21.05 6.91
CA ILE A 284 -1.73 -20.00 6.16
C ILE A 284 -2.07 -20.09 4.67
N LEU A 285 -2.11 -21.29 4.09
CA LEU A 285 -2.46 -21.49 2.68
C LEU A 285 -3.90 -21.07 2.38
N LYS A 286 -4.85 -21.36 3.28
CA LYS A 286 -6.24 -20.90 3.21
C LYS A 286 -6.32 -19.38 3.29
N SER A 287 -5.61 -18.76 4.24
CA SER A 287 -5.56 -17.31 4.42
C SER A 287 -4.87 -16.60 3.24
N ALA A 288 -3.95 -17.28 2.55
CA ALA A 288 -3.23 -16.75 1.40
C ALA A 288 -4.05 -16.77 0.09
N ARG A 289 -5.22 -17.42 0.05
CA ARG A 289 -6.09 -17.43 -1.13
C ARG A 289 -6.61 -16.02 -1.44
N LEU A 290 -6.62 -15.66 -2.72
CA LEU A 290 -7.22 -14.41 -3.17
C LEU A 290 -8.74 -14.62 -3.28
N PRO A 291 -9.57 -13.62 -2.88
CA PRO A 291 -11.00 -13.70 -3.07
C PRO A 291 -11.33 -13.80 -4.56
N ALA A 292 -12.32 -14.63 -4.90
CA ALA A 292 -12.83 -14.75 -6.26
C ALA A 292 -13.71 -13.55 -6.62
N SER A 293 -13.82 -13.24 -7.91
CA SER A 293 -14.74 -12.21 -8.38
C SER A 293 -16.18 -12.74 -8.29
N MET A 294 -17.10 -11.93 -7.77
CA MET A 294 -18.53 -12.25 -7.74
C MET A 294 -19.13 -12.30 -9.15
N ASP A 295 -18.56 -11.56 -10.10
CA ASP A 295 -18.99 -11.56 -11.51
C ASP A 295 -18.34 -12.68 -12.33
N GLN A 296 -17.56 -13.56 -11.69
CA GLN A 296 -16.97 -14.70 -12.38
C GLN A 296 -18.09 -15.62 -12.90
N LEU A 297 -18.15 -15.78 -14.22
CA LEU A 297 -19.11 -16.67 -14.88
C LEU A 297 -18.75 -18.14 -14.60
N ILE A 298 -19.74 -18.92 -14.19
CA ILE A 298 -19.66 -20.33 -13.80
C ILE A 298 -20.59 -21.15 -14.71
N GLY A 299 -20.21 -22.40 -14.98
CA GLY A 299 -20.95 -23.32 -15.83
C GLY A 299 -20.21 -23.67 -17.12
N ARG A 300 -20.74 -24.64 -17.88
CA ARG A 300 -20.16 -25.06 -19.18
C ARG A 300 -20.28 -23.96 -20.22
N ASP A 301 -21.43 -23.30 -20.25
CA ASP A 301 -21.76 -22.25 -21.22
C ASP A 301 -21.41 -20.83 -20.71
N LYS A 302 -20.99 -20.71 -19.43
CA LYS A 302 -20.62 -19.45 -18.76
C LYS A 302 -21.75 -18.41 -18.74
N ASP A 303 -22.99 -18.85 -18.63
CA ASP A 303 -24.14 -17.95 -18.64
C ASP A 303 -24.44 -17.33 -17.27
N LEU A 304 -24.07 -18.00 -16.17
CA LEU A 304 -24.44 -17.58 -14.82
C LEU A 304 -23.24 -17.00 -14.05
N PRO A 305 -23.34 -15.78 -13.51
CA PRO A 305 -22.32 -15.24 -12.62
C PRO A 305 -22.37 -15.92 -11.24
N LEU A 306 -21.22 -15.94 -10.55
CA LEU A 306 -21.09 -16.57 -9.23
C LEU A 306 -22.09 -16.00 -8.21
N TRP A 307 -22.34 -14.69 -8.22
CA TRP A 307 -23.21 -14.05 -7.23
C TRP A 307 -24.65 -14.57 -7.25
N GLU A 308 -25.16 -15.02 -8.40
CA GLU A 308 -26.52 -15.57 -8.52
C GLU A 308 -26.65 -16.93 -7.80
N MET A 309 -25.54 -17.66 -7.68
CA MET A 309 -25.49 -18.96 -6.99
C MET A 309 -25.27 -18.81 -5.47
N VAL A 310 -24.91 -17.62 -4.99
CA VAL A 310 -24.67 -17.41 -3.56
C VAL A 310 -26.01 -17.29 -2.83
N ALA A 311 -26.37 -18.34 -2.09
CA ALA A 311 -27.55 -18.31 -1.23
C ALA A 311 -27.38 -17.31 -0.08
N ASP A 312 -28.38 -16.45 0.11
CA ASP A 312 -28.47 -15.58 1.26
C ASP A 312 -28.86 -16.39 2.50
N LYS A 313 -27.94 -16.46 3.47
CA LYS A 313 -28.18 -17.15 4.75
C LYS A 313 -28.90 -16.28 5.78
N GLY A 314 -29.01 -14.97 5.53
CA GLY A 314 -29.72 -14.03 6.38
C GLY A 314 -31.21 -13.95 6.08
N PHE A 315 -31.65 -14.50 4.95
CA PHE A 315 -33.05 -14.58 4.61
C PHE A 315 -33.69 -15.73 5.39
N ASN A 316 -34.43 -15.40 6.45
CA ASN A 316 -35.30 -16.36 7.12
C ASN A 316 -36.33 -16.87 6.10
N SER A 317 -36.62 -18.17 6.08
CA SER A 317 -37.65 -18.71 5.19
C SER A 317 -39.00 -18.06 5.50
N ALA A 318 -39.91 -18.00 4.53
CA ALA A 318 -41.30 -17.57 4.77
C ALA A 318 -41.93 -18.38 5.91
N ASP A 319 -41.60 -19.67 5.99
CA ASP A 319 -42.02 -20.56 7.08
C ASP A 319 -41.43 -20.14 8.44
N ASP A 320 -40.18 -19.68 8.47
CA ASP A 320 -39.52 -19.18 9.69
C ASP A 320 -40.15 -17.86 10.16
N PHE A 321 -40.55 -16.99 9.23
CA PHE A 321 -41.29 -15.77 9.57
C PHE A 321 -42.68 -16.09 10.14
N LEU A 322 -43.43 -16.99 9.50
CA LEU A 322 -44.75 -17.38 9.96
C LEU A 322 -44.70 -18.07 11.32
N THR A 323 -43.76 -19.00 11.53
CA THR A 323 -43.58 -19.65 12.83
C THR A 323 -43.20 -18.66 13.93
N ASN A 324 -42.37 -17.65 13.62
CA ASN A 324 -42.05 -16.57 14.55
C ASN A 324 -43.26 -15.69 14.88
N GLU A 325 -44.11 -15.39 13.91
CA GLU A 325 -45.33 -14.60 14.12
C GLU A 325 -46.34 -15.38 14.96
N VAL A 326 -46.56 -16.66 14.66
CA VAL A 326 -47.42 -17.55 15.46
C VAL A 326 -46.87 -17.68 16.89
N LEU A 327 -45.55 -17.84 17.04
CA LEU A 327 -44.90 -17.88 18.36
C LEU A 327 -45.15 -16.61 19.16
N LYS A 328 -45.08 -15.43 18.53
CA LYS A 328 -45.39 -14.15 19.20
C LYS A 328 -46.86 -14.11 19.66
N GLN A 329 -47.79 -14.50 18.79
CA GLN A 329 -49.22 -14.54 19.12
C GLN A 329 -49.50 -15.51 20.29
N ASP A 330 -48.89 -16.68 20.28
CA ASP A 330 -49.03 -17.68 21.35
C ASP A 330 -48.41 -17.21 22.67
N ILE A 331 -47.25 -16.55 22.62
CA ILE A 331 -46.63 -15.92 23.80
C ILE A 331 -47.56 -14.85 24.36
N ASP A 332 -48.11 -13.97 23.53
CA ASP A 332 -49.04 -12.94 23.97
C ASP A 332 -50.32 -13.52 24.57
N GLY A 333 -50.89 -14.55 23.94
CA GLY A 333 -52.05 -15.27 24.46
C GLY A 333 -51.79 -15.88 25.85
N VAL A 334 -50.63 -16.52 26.03
CA VAL A 334 -50.24 -17.08 27.34
C VAL A 334 -49.97 -15.98 28.37
N LEU A 335 -49.33 -14.88 27.97
CA LEU A 335 -49.04 -13.73 28.83
C LEU A 335 -50.30 -13.00 29.31
N GLN A 336 -51.37 -13.00 28.52
CA GLN A 336 -52.67 -12.46 28.92
C GLN A 336 -53.28 -13.22 30.11
N THR A 337 -52.97 -14.51 30.29
CA THR A 337 -53.47 -15.32 31.42
C THR A 337 -52.75 -15.05 32.75
N LEU A 338 -51.69 -14.23 32.77
CA LEU A 338 -51.02 -13.78 33.99
C LEU A 338 -51.64 -12.48 34.51
N SER A 339 -51.32 -12.14 35.77
CA SER A 339 -51.70 -10.84 36.32
C SER A 339 -51.03 -9.70 35.53
N PRO A 340 -51.66 -8.52 35.44
CA PRO A 340 -51.12 -7.40 34.65
C PRO A 340 -49.69 -7.03 35.07
N THR A 341 -49.42 -7.05 36.38
CA THR A 341 -48.08 -6.80 36.93
C THR A 341 -47.05 -7.87 36.61
N GLU A 342 -47.44 -9.15 36.56
CA GLU A 342 -46.53 -10.25 36.19
C GLU A 342 -46.20 -10.19 34.69
N ARG A 343 -47.19 -9.83 33.87
CA ARG A 343 -47.05 -9.68 32.41
C ARG A 343 -46.08 -8.56 32.04
N GLU A 344 -46.28 -7.36 32.59
CA GLU A 344 -45.43 -6.20 32.28
C GLU A 344 -43.99 -6.41 32.74
N VAL A 345 -43.79 -7.02 33.92
CA VAL A 345 -42.44 -7.38 34.40
C VAL A 345 -41.74 -8.32 33.42
N LEU A 346 -42.42 -9.34 32.89
CA LEU A 346 -41.84 -10.26 31.90
C LEU A 346 -41.58 -9.58 30.55
N ARG A 347 -42.51 -8.74 30.07
CA ARG A 347 -42.34 -7.99 28.81
C ARG A 347 -41.13 -7.07 28.84
N LEU A 348 -40.99 -6.27 29.90
CA LEU A 348 -39.85 -5.37 30.09
C LEU A 348 -38.54 -6.13 30.34
N ARG A 349 -38.59 -7.28 31.01
CA ARG A 349 -37.41 -8.08 31.30
C ARG A 349 -36.81 -8.72 30.05
N PHE A 350 -37.66 -9.32 29.22
CA PHE A 350 -37.24 -10.04 28.01
C PHE A 350 -37.29 -9.20 26.74
N GLY A 351 -37.78 -7.95 26.82
CA GLY A 351 -37.88 -7.06 25.67
C GLY A 351 -38.86 -7.57 24.61
N LEU A 352 -39.99 -8.16 25.03
CA LEU A 352 -40.93 -8.81 24.10
C LEU A 352 -41.64 -7.81 23.16
N ASP A 353 -41.81 -6.56 23.61
CA ASP A 353 -42.45 -5.49 22.82
C ASP A 353 -41.39 -4.63 22.09
N ASP A 354 -40.37 -4.13 22.81
CA ASP A 354 -39.41 -3.12 22.30
C ASP A 354 -37.99 -3.65 21.99
N ALA A 355 -37.78 -4.98 22.00
CA ALA A 355 -36.48 -5.66 21.85
C ALA A 355 -35.39 -5.30 22.89
N GLN A 356 -35.61 -4.28 23.73
CA GLN A 356 -34.68 -3.87 24.77
C GLN A 356 -35.02 -4.56 26.10
N SER A 357 -34.17 -5.50 26.53
CA SER A 357 -34.28 -6.12 27.85
C SER A 357 -33.85 -5.15 28.95
N MET A 358 -34.70 -4.90 29.94
CA MET A 358 -34.36 -4.08 31.11
C MET A 358 -33.75 -4.91 32.24
N THR A 359 -32.86 -4.29 33.03
CA THR A 359 -32.34 -4.95 34.24
C THR A 359 -33.40 -4.96 35.35
N LEU A 360 -33.33 -5.93 36.27
CA LEU A 360 -34.24 -6.00 37.43
C LEU A 360 -34.22 -4.73 38.29
N LYS A 361 -33.09 -4.01 38.30
CA LYS A 361 -32.94 -2.74 39.02
C LYS A 361 -33.76 -1.65 38.32
N ASP A 362 -33.68 -1.55 37.01
CA ASP A 362 -34.36 -0.53 36.21
C ASP A 362 -35.88 -0.75 36.23
N ILE A 363 -36.32 -2.01 36.14
CA ILE A 363 -37.73 -2.37 36.33
C ILE A 363 -38.19 -2.00 37.75
N GLY A 364 -37.31 -2.10 38.75
CA GLY A 364 -37.55 -1.67 40.14
C GLY A 364 -37.85 -0.20 40.27
N ILE A 365 -37.07 0.61 39.56
CA ILE A 365 -37.26 2.05 39.51
C ILE A 365 -38.59 2.38 38.83
N PHE A 366 -38.92 1.70 37.72
CA PHE A 366 -40.17 1.91 36.98
C PHE A 366 -41.42 1.61 37.83
N PHE A 367 -41.46 0.45 38.50
CA PHE A 367 -42.60 0.06 39.34
C PHE A 367 -42.57 0.64 40.76
N LYS A 368 -41.53 1.39 41.12
CA LYS A 368 -41.28 1.91 42.48
C LYS A 368 -41.25 0.79 43.55
N VAL A 369 -40.61 -0.33 43.22
CA VAL A 369 -40.47 -1.49 44.13
C VAL A 369 -39.01 -1.92 44.23
N THR A 370 -38.65 -2.61 45.31
CA THR A 370 -37.30 -3.15 45.47
C THR A 370 -36.96 -4.17 44.39
N ARG A 371 -35.69 -4.22 44.00
CA ARG A 371 -35.15 -5.19 43.03
C ARG A 371 -35.54 -6.64 43.36
N GLU A 372 -35.44 -7.00 44.64
CA GLU A 372 -35.73 -8.36 45.09
C GLU A 372 -37.21 -8.71 44.92
N ARG A 373 -38.10 -7.73 45.09
CA ARG A 373 -39.53 -7.95 44.88
C ARG A 373 -39.87 -8.25 43.42
N ILE A 374 -39.20 -7.62 42.46
CA ILE A 374 -39.40 -7.96 41.03
C ILE A 374 -38.86 -9.34 40.71
N ARG A 375 -37.71 -9.72 41.28
CA ARG A 375 -37.19 -11.09 41.16
C ARG A 375 -38.20 -12.13 41.66
N GLN A 376 -38.88 -11.85 42.78
CA GLN A 376 -39.94 -12.72 43.29
C GLN A 376 -41.14 -12.81 42.34
N ILE A 377 -41.54 -11.69 41.73
CA ILE A 377 -42.63 -11.64 40.74
C ILE A 377 -42.25 -12.44 39.48
N GLU A 378 -41.03 -12.28 38.97
CA GLU A 378 -40.49 -13.03 37.83
C GLU A 378 -40.50 -14.54 38.09
N VAL A 379 -39.94 -14.99 39.21
CA VAL A 379 -39.90 -16.42 39.57
C VAL A 379 -41.31 -16.99 39.71
N ARG A 380 -42.23 -16.23 40.30
CA ARG A 380 -43.64 -16.63 40.43
C ARG A 380 -44.33 -16.74 39.07
N ALA A 381 -44.11 -15.76 38.19
CA ALA A 381 -44.66 -15.73 36.85
C ALA A 381 -44.15 -16.91 36.00
N LEU A 382 -42.83 -17.15 36.01
CA LEU A 382 -42.22 -18.32 35.35
C LEU A 382 -42.73 -19.64 35.91
N ARG A 383 -42.95 -19.74 37.23
CA ARG A 383 -43.54 -20.94 37.85
C ARG A 383 -44.96 -21.19 37.35
N LYS A 384 -45.78 -20.15 37.16
CA LYS A 384 -47.12 -20.26 36.57
C LYS A 384 -47.08 -20.67 35.10
N LEU A 385 -46.13 -20.14 34.34
CA LEU A 385 -45.91 -20.50 32.92
C LEU A 385 -45.47 -21.96 32.74
N ARG A 386 -44.77 -22.53 33.72
CA ARG A 386 -44.34 -23.94 33.70
C ARG A 386 -45.46 -24.96 33.94
N HIS A 387 -46.67 -24.52 34.31
CA HIS A 387 -47.82 -25.41 34.48
C HIS A 387 -48.20 -26.07 33.13
N PRO A 388 -48.53 -27.38 33.09
CA PRO A 388 -48.73 -28.13 31.84
C PRO A 388 -49.75 -27.49 30.89
N THR A 389 -50.82 -26.88 31.41
CA THR A 389 -51.84 -26.21 30.59
C THR A 389 -51.30 -25.08 29.72
N ARG A 390 -50.32 -24.31 30.22
CA ARG A 390 -49.68 -23.20 29.49
C ARG A 390 -48.43 -23.64 28.75
N ARG A 391 -47.68 -24.58 29.34
CA ARG A 391 -46.49 -25.17 28.75
C ARG A 391 -46.79 -25.87 27.43
N ASN A 392 -47.89 -26.62 27.33
CA ASN A 392 -48.19 -27.42 26.14
C ASN A 392 -48.36 -26.56 24.87
N ILE A 393 -48.88 -25.33 25.01
CA ILE A 393 -49.01 -24.37 23.90
C ILE A 393 -47.63 -23.96 23.37
N LEU A 394 -46.72 -23.58 24.27
CA LEU A 394 -45.38 -23.11 23.90
C LEU A 394 -44.39 -24.25 23.57
N GLN A 395 -44.65 -25.46 24.05
CA GLN A 395 -43.77 -26.61 23.85
C GLN A 395 -43.72 -27.08 22.39
N GLY A 396 -44.76 -26.83 21.60
CA GLY A 396 -44.79 -27.13 20.17
C GLY A 396 -43.69 -26.38 19.42
N HIS A 397 -43.46 -25.11 19.77
CA HIS A 397 -42.46 -24.26 19.12
C HIS A 397 -41.02 -24.59 19.51
N VAL A 398 -40.79 -25.16 20.70
CA VAL A 398 -39.43 -25.51 21.18
C VAL A 398 -38.77 -26.58 20.30
N LYS A 399 -39.55 -27.45 19.66
CA LYS A 399 -39.03 -28.50 18.77
C LYS A 399 -38.50 -27.99 17.43
N ASN A 400 -38.91 -26.79 17.00
CA ASN A 400 -38.48 -26.21 15.73
C ASN A 400 -37.15 -25.44 15.85
N TYR A 401 -36.65 -25.24 17.08
CA TYR A 401 -35.44 -24.48 17.39
C TYR A 401 -34.26 -25.34 17.89
N GLN A 402 -34.42 -26.66 17.94
CA GLN A 402 -33.35 -27.65 18.14
C GLN A 402 -32.99 -28.29 16.81
#